data_AF-A0A531MWR6-F1
#
_entry.id   AF-A0A531MWR6-F1
#
_cell.length_a   1.000
_cell.length_b   1.000
_cell.length_c   1.000
_cell.angle_alpha   90.00
_cell.angle_beta   90.00
_cell.angle_gamma   90.00
#
_symmetry.space_group_name_H-M   'P 1'
#
loop_
_entity.id
_entity.type
_entity.pdbx_description
1 polymer ?
#
loop_
_entity_poly.entity_id
_entity_poly.type
_entity_poly.pdbx_seq_one_letter_code
_entity_poly.pdbx_strand_id
1 'polypeptide(L)'
;MSQSSPASASADTGVSAQEHALLERRARLLGPTYRAFYRNPIHLVRGSGVWLYDAQGRKYLDAYNNVASVGHCHPRVVEALSGQAATLNTHTRYLSEIILDYAEKLLGTLPVQVNMAWPRWGGSV
;
A
#
# COMPACT_ATOMS: atom_id res chain seq x y z
N MET A 1 47.76 -6.80 -11.78
CA MET A 1 46.69 -7.23 -12.70
C MET A 1 45.37 -7.15 -11.97
N SER A 2 44.42 -6.43 -12.56
CA SER A 2 43.00 -6.29 -12.22
C SER A 2 42.63 -5.67 -10.86
N GLN A 3 42.56 -4.34 -10.82
CA GLN A 3 41.73 -3.61 -9.87
C GLN A 3 40.26 -3.78 -10.29
N SER A 4 39.43 -4.38 -9.45
CA SER A 4 37.98 -4.40 -9.63
C SER A 4 37.40 -3.05 -9.20
N SER A 5 37.06 -2.20 -10.17
CA SER A 5 36.28 -0.98 -9.96
C SER A 5 34.98 -1.28 -9.21
N PRO A 6 34.66 -0.58 -8.10
CA PRO A 6 33.29 -0.49 -7.65
C PRO A 6 32.51 0.35 -8.66
N ALA A 7 31.46 -0.23 -9.22
CA ALA A 7 30.53 0.45 -10.11
C ALA A 7 30.05 1.76 -9.48
N SER A 8 30.20 2.84 -10.24
CA SER A 8 29.77 4.19 -9.91
C SER A 8 28.25 4.26 -9.74
N ALA A 9 27.74 4.02 -8.54
CA ALA A 9 26.39 4.40 -8.15
C ALA A 9 26.41 5.87 -7.71
N SER A 10 26.68 6.78 -8.64
CA SER A 10 26.32 8.18 -8.46
C SER A 10 24.80 8.28 -8.55
N ALA A 11 24.12 8.00 -7.43
CA ALA A 11 22.70 8.25 -7.30
C ALA A 11 22.52 9.76 -7.37
N ASP A 12 22.02 10.24 -8.52
CA ASP A 12 21.45 11.57 -8.65
C ASP A 12 20.32 11.68 -7.62
N THR A 13 20.64 12.21 -6.44
CA THR A 13 19.71 12.40 -5.31
C THR A 13 19.12 13.81 -5.36
N GLY A 14 18.75 14.29 -6.55
CA GLY A 14 17.94 15.49 -6.72
C GLY A 14 16.47 15.13 -6.80
N VAL A 15 15.62 15.82 -6.05
CA VAL A 15 14.17 15.81 -6.31
C VAL A 15 13.96 16.53 -7.64
N SER A 16 13.32 15.88 -8.62
CA SER A 16 13.05 16.47 -9.92
C SER A 16 12.11 17.68 -9.83
N ALA A 17 12.07 18.53 -10.87
CA ALA A 17 11.14 19.67 -10.91
C ALA A 17 9.67 19.22 -10.78
N GLN A 18 9.34 18.05 -11.33
CA GLN A 18 8.01 17.47 -11.25
C GLN A 18 7.67 17.03 -9.82
N GLU A 19 8.62 16.42 -9.10
CA GLU A 19 8.42 16.02 -7.71
C GLU A 19 8.32 17.22 -6.77
N HIS A 20 9.08 18.29 -7.02
CA HIS A 20 8.91 19.55 -6.30
C HIS A 20 7.50 20.13 -6.48
N ALA A 21 6.99 20.18 -7.71
CA ALA A 21 5.62 20.64 -7.97
C ALA A 21 4.56 19.77 -7.26
N LEU A 22 4.80 18.45 -7.14
CA LEU A 22 3.93 17.55 -6.37
C LEU A 22 3.98 17.85 -4.87
N LEU A 23 5.16 18.14 -4.32
CA LEU A 23 5.33 18.49 -2.91
C LEU A 23 4.66 19.83 -2.57
N GLU A 24 4.81 20.85 -3.41
CA GLU A 24 4.13 22.14 -3.25
C GLU A 24 2.61 21.97 -3.30
N ARG A 25 2.12 21.21 -4.28
CA ARG A 25 0.69 20.90 -4.40
C ARG A 25 0.18 20.15 -3.17
N ARG A 26 0.95 19.19 -2.65
CA ARG A 26 0.61 18.44 -1.43
C ARG A 26 0.53 19.37 -0.22
N ALA A 27 1.52 20.25 -0.03
CA ALA A 27 1.55 21.20 1.08
C ALA A 27 0.35 22.17 1.04
N ARG A 28 0.01 22.69 -0.14
CA ARG A 28 -1.15 23.58 -0.34
C ARG A 28 -2.49 22.90 -0.07
N LEU A 29 -2.65 21.63 -0.46
CA LEU A 29 -3.95 20.94 -0.43
C LEU A 29 -4.20 20.13 0.84
N LEU A 30 -3.16 19.52 1.43
CA LEU A 30 -3.30 18.64 2.60
C LEU A 30 -2.80 19.30 3.89
N GLY A 31 -2.11 20.44 3.79
CA GLY A 31 -1.51 21.12 4.92
C GLY A 31 -0.20 20.47 5.41
N PRO A 32 0.48 21.10 6.38
CA PRO A 32 1.85 20.74 6.77
C PRO A 32 1.96 19.46 7.63
N THR A 33 0.84 18.95 8.15
CA THR A 33 0.83 17.80 9.06
C THR A 33 1.17 16.49 8.35
N TYR A 34 0.89 16.38 7.05
CA TYR A 34 1.11 15.15 6.26
C TYR A 34 2.53 15.07 5.69
N ARG A 35 3.49 14.69 6.54
CA ARG A 35 4.90 14.57 6.16
C ARG A 35 5.13 13.45 5.14
N ALA A 36 6.02 13.70 4.19
CA ALA A 36 6.59 12.67 3.34
C ALA A 36 7.78 12.01 4.06
N PHE A 37 7.99 10.72 3.81
CA PHE A 37 9.16 10.01 4.31
C PHE A 37 10.43 10.42 3.55
N TYR A 38 11.57 10.29 4.23
CA TYR A 38 12.92 10.62 3.75
C TYR A 38 13.18 12.13 3.54
N ARG A 39 14.47 12.49 3.49
CA ARG A 39 14.91 13.86 3.20
C ARG A 39 14.51 14.28 1.79
N ASN A 40 14.65 13.36 0.84
CA ASN A 40 14.17 13.50 -0.53
C ASN A 40 13.01 12.51 -0.72
N PRO A 41 11.76 13.00 -0.78
CA PRO A 41 10.60 12.15 -0.96
C PRO A 41 10.69 11.34 -2.24
N ILE A 42 10.30 10.06 -2.16
CA ILE A 42 10.30 9.14 -3.30
C ILE A 42 8.91 9.13 -3.93
N HIS A 43 8.83 9.39 -5.24
CA HIS A 43 7.59 9.33 -5.99
C HIS A 43 7.37 7.93 -6.59
N LEU A 44 6.74 7.06 -5.81
CA LEU A 44 6.38 5.70 -6.23
C LEU A 44 5.12 5.71 -7.11
N VAL A 45 5.19 5.05 -8.26
CA VAL A 45 4.09 5.02 -9.26
C VAL A 45 3.54 3.61 -9.48
N ARG A 46 4.29 2.56 -9.13
CA ARG A 46 3.84 1.17 -9.30
C ARG A 46 4.38 0.28 -8.20
N GLY A 47 3.58 -0.70 -7.77
CA GLY A 47 3.98 -1.77 -6.88
C GLY A 47 3.65 -3.15 -7.47
N SER A 48 4.47 -4.16 -7.16
CA SER A 48 4.20 -5.55 -7.53
C SER A 48 4.96 -6.50 -6.59
N GLY A 49 4.22 -7.26 -5.78
CA GLY A 49 4.79 -8.13 -4.77
C GLY A 49 5.61 -7.31 -3.76
N VAL A 50 6.90 -7.65 -3.61
CA VAL A 50 7.83 -6.93 -2.73
C VAL A 50 8.50 -5.73 -3.39
N TRP A 51 8.16 -5.41 -4.63
CA TRP A 51 8.87 -4.40 -5.42
C TRP A 51 8.04 -3.16 -5.65
N LEU A 52 8.67 -2.00 -5.44
CA LEU A 52 8.14 -0.68 -5.73
C LEU A 52 8.95 -0.03 -6.85
N TYR A 53 8.29 0.77 -7.69
CA TYR A 53 8.90 1.44 -8.82
C TYR A 53 8.60 2.93 -8.75
N ASP A 54 9.63 3.76 -8.87
CA ASP A 54 9.47 5.21 -8.98
C ASP A 54 9.07 5.64 -10.40
N ALA A 55 8.79 6.95 -10.55
CA ALA A 55 8.43 7.57 -11.82
C ALA A 55 9.54 7.46 -12.88
N GLN A 56 10.80 7.26 -12.46
CA GLN A 56 11.96 7.10 -13.33
C GLN A 56 12.26 5.62 -13.65
N GLY A 57 11.43 4.69 -13.16
CA GLY A 57 11.55 3.25 -13.38
C GLY A 57 12.55 2.54 -12.46
N ARG A 58 13.13 3.23 -11.47
CA ARG A 58 14.03 2.61 -10.48
C ARG A 58 13.22 1.70 -9.58
N LYS A 59 13.79 0.54 -9.29
CA LYS A 59 13.17 -0.54 -8.52
C LYS A 59 13.68 -0.54 -7.09
N TYR A 60 12.77 -0.55 -6.14
CA TYR A 60 13.02 -0.54 -4.70
C TYR A 60 12.45 -1.82 -4.07
N LEU A 61 13.24 -2.47 -3.22
CA LEU A 61 12.76 -3.57 -2.39
C LEU A 61 11.99 -2.98 -1.20
N ASP A 62 10.74 -3.38 -1.04
CA ASP A 62 9.94 -3.01 0.11
C ASP A 62 10.18 -3.97 1.28
N ALA A 63 10.91 -3.48 2.26
CA ALA A 63 11.17 -4.15 3.53
C ALA A 63 10.60 -3.38 4.72
N TYR A 64 9.68 -2.43 4.48
CA TYR A 64 9.14 -1.55 5.52
C TYR A 64 7.62 -1.66 5.65
N ASN A 65 6.87 -1.76 4.56
CA ASN A 65 5.42 -1.73 4.63
C ASN A 65 4.85 -3.06 5.15
N ASN A 66 4.15 -2.99 6.28
CA ASN A 66 3.40 -4.11 6.87
C ASN A 66 1.96 -4.23 6.33
N VAL A 67 1.41 -3.16 5.74
CA VAL A 67 0.02 -3.12 5.24
C VAL A 67 -0.19 -4.05 4.05
N ALA A 68 0.76 -4.08 3.12
CA ALA A 68 0.72 -4.97 1.96
C ALA A 68 1.30 -6.35 2.31
N SER A 69 0.69 -7.04 3.29
CA SER A 69 1.21 -8.30 3.85
C SER A 69 1.32 -9.44 2.82
N VAL A 70 0.47 -9.46 1.80
CA VAL A 70 0.52 -10.41 0.67
C VAL A 70 1.28 -9.85 -0.55
N GLY A 71 1.97 -8.73 -0.37
CA GLY A 71 2.64 -7.99 -1.43
C GLY A 71 1.73 -6.99 -2.16
N HIS A 72 2.35 -5.99 -2.78
CA HIS A 72 1.68 -4.94 -3.53
C HIS A 72 0.95 -5.50 -4.74
N CYS A 73 -0.29 -5.03 -4.95
CA CYS A 73 -1.12 -5.36 -6.11
C CYS A 73 -1.27 -6.87 -6.38
N HIS A 74 -1.46 -7.67 -5.32
CA HIS A 74 -1.62 -9.13 -5.45
C HIS A 74 -2.84 -9.45 -6.35
N PRO A 75 -2.67 -10.22 -7.47
CA PRO A 75 -3.72 -10.40 -8.48
C PRO A 75 -5.07 -10.87 -7.93
N ARG A 76 -5.05 -11.87 -7.04
CA ARG A 76 -6.26 -12.42 -6.41
C ARG A 76 -7.03 -11.38 -5.56
N VAL A 77 -6.32 -10.43 -4.93
CA VAL A 77 -6.97 -9.38 -4.13
C VAL A 77 -7.57 -8.33 -5.05
N VAL A 78 -6.84 -7.92 -6.09
CA VAL A 78 -7.32 -6.97 -7.10
C VAL A 78 -8.56 -7.51 -7.80
N GLU A 79 -8.55 -8.78 -8.20
CA GLU A 79 -9.68 -9.45 -8.83
C GLU A 79 -10.91 -9.49 -7.91
N ALA A 80 -10.76 -9.94 -6.67
CA ALA A 80 -11.88 -10.01 -5.72
C ALA A 80 -12.46 -8.62 -5.41
N LEU A 81 -11.62 -7.60 -5.22
CA LEU A 81 -12.04 -6.24 -4.92
C LEU A 81 -12.75 -5.60 -6.12
N SER A 82 -12.16 -5.71 -7.32
CA SER A 82 -12.74 -5.15 -8.54
C SER A 82 -14.06 -5.84 -8.94
N GLY A 83 -14.12 -7.17 -8.84
CA GLY A 83 -15.34 -7.94 -9.09
C GLY A 83 -16.47 -7.57 -8.13
N GLN A 84 -16.17 -7.42 -6.83
CA GLN A 84 -17.21 -7.04 -5.87
C GLN A 84 -17.67 -5.59 -6.08
N ALA A 85 -16.74 -4.67 -6.31
CA ALA A 85 -17.07 -3.27 -6.56
C ALA A 85 -17.94 -3.08 -7.83
N ALA A 86 -17.73 -3.92 -8.85
CA ALA A 86 -18.56 -3.93 -10.06
C ALA A 86 -19.96 -4.51 -9.83
N THR A 87 -20.18 -5.25 -8.74
CA THR A 87 -21.46 -5.88 -8.42
C THR A 87 -22.26 -5.05 -7.42
N LEU A 88 -21.71 -4.82 -6.22
CA LEU A 88 -22.38 -4.09 -5.14
C LEU A 88 -21.38 -3.66 -4.05
N ASN A 89 -21.42 -2.39 -3.65
CA ASN A 89 -20.66 -1.89 -2.51
C ASN A 89 -21.54 -0.98 -1.64
N THR A 90 -22.13 -1.56 -0.60
CA THR A 90 -23.04 -0.86 0.30
C THR A 90 -22.75 -1.24 1.75
N HIS A 91 -23.26 -0.42 2.67
CA HIS A 91 -23.23 -0.67 4.11
C HIS A 91 -24.01 -1.94 4.54
N THR A 92 -23.78 -2.38 5.77
CA THR A 92 -24.30 -3.62 6.36
C THR A 92 -25.78 -3.61 6.75
N ARG A 93 -26.54 -2.56 6.42
CA ARG A 93 -28.00 -2.53 6.68
C ARG A 93 -28.79 -3.42 5.71
N TYR A 94 -28.20 -3.80 4.58
CA TYR A 94 -28.73 -4.81 3.68
C TYR A 94 -27.98 -6.13 3.86
N LEU A 95 -28.68 -7.24 3.61
CA LEU A 95 -28.09 -8.57 3.71
C LEU A 95 -27.01 -8.77 2.64
N SER A 96 -25.91 -9.41 3.03
CA SER A 96 -24.79 -9.72 2.15
C SER A 96 -24.07 -10.97 2.66
N GLU A 97 -23.88 -11.95 1.79
CA GLU A 97 -23.19 -13.21 2.13
C GLU A 97 -21.69 -12.97 2.40
N ILE A 98 -21.07 -12.01 1.71
CA ILE A 98 -19.62 -11.78 1.74
C ILE A 98 -19.11 -11.45 3.13
N ILE A 99 -19.85 -10.65 3.90
CA ILE A 99 -19.45 -10.28 5.26
C ILE A 99 -19.64 -11.44 6.23
N LEU A 100 -20.64 -12.30 6.00
CA LEU A 100 -20.89 -13.50 6.81
C LEU A 100 -19.79 -14.54 6.57
N ASP A 101 -19.51 -14.86 5.30
CA ASP A 101 -18.41 -15.75 4.89
C ASP A 101 -17.07 -15.31 5.46
N TYR A 102 -16.79 -14.00 5.44
CA TYR A 102 -15.57 -13.44 6.00
C TYR A 102 -15.53 -13.62 7.53
N ALA A 103 -16.63 -13.33 8.22
CA ALA A 103 -16.71 -13.47 9.68
C ALA A 103 -16.53 -14.93 10.12
N GLU A 104 -17.16 -15.88 9.44
CA GLU A 104 -17.01 -17.32 9.71
C GLU A 104 -15.55 -17.77 9.53
N LYS A 105 -14.93 -17.41 8.40
CA LYS A 105 -13.52 -17.74 8.13
C LYS A 105 -12.59 -17.11 9.17
N LEU A 106 -12.82 -15.86 9.54
CA LEU A 106 -12.01 -15.17 10.55
C LEU A 106 -12.15 -15.83 11.93
N LEU A 107 -13.37 -16.03 12.41
CA LEU A 107 -13.64 -16.64 13.72
C LEU A 107 -13.10 -18.07 13.79
N GLY A 108 -13.11 -18.81 12.67
CA GLY A 108 -12.49 -20.14 12.57
C GLY A 108 -10.96 -20.16 12.76
N THR A 109 -10.27 -19.03 12.66
CA THR A 109 -8.83 -18.92 12.94
C THR A 109 -8.51 -18.54 14.38
N LEU A 110 -9.53 -18.21 15.18
CA LEU A 110 -9.39 -17.72 16.55
C LEU A 110 -9.76 -18.80 17.58
N PRO A 111 -9.35 -18.66 18.84
CA PRO A 111 -9.78 -19.56 19.91
C PRO A 111 -11.29 -19.59 20.05
N VAL A 112 -11.86 -20.74 20.44
CA VAL A 112 -13.32 -20.96 20.54
C VAL A 112 -14.05 -19.97 21.44
N GLN A 113 -13.35 -19.33 22.38
CA GLN A 113 -13.90 -18.31 23.27
C GLN A 113 -14.20 -16.99 22.54
N VAL A 114 -13.56 -16.75 21.39
CA VAL A 114 -13.82 -15.60 20.53
C VAL A 114 -14.80 -16.03 19.45
N ASN A 115 -16.08 -15.76 19.68
CA ASN A 115 -17.19 -16.27 18.86
C ASN A 115 -17.97 -15.18 18.13
N MET A 116 -17.52 -13.93 18.19
CA MET A 116 -18.19 -12.78 17.58
C MET A 116 -17.18 -11.77 17.03
N ALA A 117 -17.47 -11.21 15.86
CA ALA A 117 -16.64 -10.22 15.19
C ALA A 117 -17.41 -8.92 14.98
N TRP A 118 -16.77 -7.79 15.29
CA TRP A 118 -17.30 -6.44 15.03
C TRP A 118 -16.38 -5.71 14.03
N PRO A 119 -16.73 -5.68 12.73
CA PRO A 119 -15.89 -5.04 11.72
C PRO A 119 -15.74 -3.54 11.98
N ARG A 120 -14.51 -3.03 11.93
CA ARG A 120 -14.16 -1.61 12.07
C ARG A 120 -13.24 -1.17 10.93
N TRP A 121 -13.21 0.13 10.65
CA TRP A 121 -12.41 0.71 9.56
C TRP A 121 -10.92 0.91 9.90
N GLY A 122 -10.56 0.97 11.19
CA GLY A 122 -9.19 1.21 11.62
C GLY A 122 -8.93 0.68 13.02
N GLY A 123 -7.66 0.56 13.42
CA GLY A 123 -7.28 0.03 14.72
C GLY A 123 -7.49 0.99 15.90
N SER A 124 -7.76 2.27 15.64
CA SER A 124 -7.89 3.31 16.66
C SER A 124 -9.34 3.64 17.03
N VAL A 125 -10.32 2.89 16.50
CA VAL A 125 -11.76 3.15 16.72
C VAL A 125 -12.38 2.12 17.65
#